data_AF-A0A6A0QYV8-F1
#
_entry.id   AF-A0A6A0QYV8-F1
#
_cell.length_a   1.000
_cell.length_b   1.000
_cell.length_c   1.000
_cell.angle_alpha   90.00
_cell.angle_beta   90.00
_cell.angle_gamma   90.00
#
_symmetry.space_group_name_H-M   'P 1'
#
loop_
_entity.id
_entity.type
_entity.pdbx_description
1 polymer ?
#
loop_
_entity_poly.entity_id
_entity_poly.type
_entity_poly.pdbx_seq_one_letter_code
_entity_poly.pdbx_strand_id
1 'polypeptide(L)'
;MSTADQAIEAVFREEHGLVLAALIRYTGDIQLAEDSLQDACISALSAWKKGIPNKPAAWLTTTARRKAIDRVRRAKNLQRKYESIGHDLR
;
A
#
# COMPACT_ATOMS: atom_id res chain seq x y z
N MET A 1 -4.35 -23.96 -5.56
CA MET A 1 -4.37 -22.51 -5.82
C MET A 1 -5.74 -22.17 -6.38
N SER A 2 -6.46 -21.22 -5.77
CA SER A 2 -7.78 -20.80 -6.25
C SER A 2 -7.67 -20.04 -7.57
N THR A 3 -8.71 -20.02 -8.39
CA THR A 3 -8.80 -19.19 -9.61
C THR A 3 -8.56 -17.70 -9.28
N ALA A 4 -8.98 -17.27 -8.10
CA ALA A 4 -8.70 -15.92 -7.60
C ALA A 4 -7.20 -15.68 -7.35
N ASP A 5 -6.47 -16.68 -6.83
CA ASP A 5 -5.03 -16.58 -6.60
C ASP A 5 -4.27 -16.48 -7.92
N GLN A 6 -4.67 -17.26 -8.93
CA GLN A 6 -4.06 -17.25 -10.27
C GLN A 6 -4.30 -15.91 -11.00
N ALA A 7 -5.51 -15.36 -10.91
CA ALA A 7 -5.83 -14.06 -11.51
C ALA A 7 -5.12 -12.91 -10.79
N ILE A 8 -4.93 -12.99 -9.46
CA ILE A 8 -4.08 -12.06 -8.71
C ILE A 8 -2.65 -12.14 -9.25
N GLU A 9 -2.09 -13.34 -9.38
CA GLU A 9 -0.70 -13.52 -9.81
C GLU A 9 -0.46 -12.98 -11.23
N ALA A 10 -1.39 -13.21 -12.17
CA ALA A 10 -1.31 -12.70 -13.54
C ALA A 10 -1.34 -11.16 -13.59
N VAL A 11 -2.32 -10.55 -12.92
CA VAL A 11 -2.44 -9.09 -12.81
C VAL A 11 -1.19 -8.50 -12.14
N PHE A 12 -0.68 -9.15 -11.09
CA PHE A 12 0.55 -8.71 -10.44
C PHE A 12 1.74 -8.72 -11.38
N ARG A 13 1.91 -9.80 -12.14
CA ARG A 13 3.06 -9.94 -13.04
C ARG A 13 3.06 -8.88 -14.14
N GLU A 14 1.89 -8.50 -14.64
CA GLU A 14 1.75 -7.48 -15.70
C GLU A 14 1.83 -6.05 -15.17
N GLU A 15 1.18 -5.75 -14.04
CA GLU A 15 0.90 -4.36 -13.64
C GLU A 15 1.79 -3.86 -12.50
N HIS A 16 2.48 -4.76 -11.79
CA HIS A 16 3.26 -4.40 -10.58
C HIS A 16 4.31 -3.32 -10.85
N GLY A 17 5.08 -3.45 -11.93
CA GLY A 17 6.14 -2.49 -12.27
C GLY A 17 5.60 -1.08 -12.55
N LEU A 18 4.47 -0.99 -13.27
CA LEU A 18 3.84 0.29 -13.58
C LEU A 18 3.23 0.95 -12.34
N VAL A 19 2.55 0.16 -11.51
CA VAL A 19 1.97 0.64 -10.24
C VAL A 19 3.08 1.11 -9.29
N LEU A 20 4.16 0.34 -9.15
CA LEU A 20 5.31 0.70 -8.31
C LEU A 20 5.97 1.98 -8.81
N ALA A 21 6.24 2.11 -10.11
CA ALA A 21 6.81 3.33 -10.68
C ALA A 21 5.91 4.56 -10.46
N ALA A 22 4.59 4.39 -10.58
CA ALA A 22 3.62 5.46 -10.29
C ALA A 22 3.60 5.84 -8.80
N LEU A 23 3.80 4.87 -7.90
CA LEU A 23 3.90 5.12 -6.47
C LEU A 23 5.20 5.82 -6.11
N ILE A 24 6.34 5.39 -6.64
CA ILE A 24 7.64 6.05 -6.43
C ILE A 24 7.56 7.53 -6.83
N ARG A 25 6.95 7.83 -7.99
CA ARG A 25 6.73 9.22 -8.43
C ARG A 25 5.80 10.00 -7.49
N TYR A 26 4.83 9.33 -6.87
CA TYR A 26 3.87 9.97 -5.98
C TYR A 26 4.42 10.20 -4.57
N THR A 27 5.17 9.24 -4.03
CA THR A 27 5.72 9.30 -2.67
C THR A 27 7.05 10.05 -2.62
N GLY A 28 7.83 10.04 -3.70
CA GLY A 28 9.23 10.49 -3.70
C GLY A 28 10.16 9.57 -2.89
N ASP A 29 9.68 8.39 -2.50
CA ASP A 29 10.35 7.46 -1.59
C ASP A 29 10.05 6.03 -2.04
N ILE A 30 11.12 5.30 -2.41
CA ILE A 30 11.06 3.93 -2.94
C ILE A 30 10.59 2.95 -1.87
N GLN A 31 11.11 3.06 -0.65
CA GLN A 31 10.75 2.16 0.44
C GLN A 31 9.27 2.33 0.81
N LEU A 32 8.83 3.59 0.95
CA LEU A 32 7.43 3.88 1.24
C LEU A 32 6.52 3.38 0.11
N ALA A 33 6.94 3.52 -1.14
CA ALA A 33 6.18 3.03 -2.29
C ALA A 33 6.04 1.50 -2.28
N GLU A 34 7.14 0.79 -2.08
CA GLU A 34 7.17 -0.67 -2.04
C GLU A 34 6.32 -1.23 -0.89
N ASP A 35 6.54 -0.75 0.34
CA ASP A 35 5.77 -1.18 1.51
C ASP A 35 4.27 -0.92 1.31
N SER A 36 3.92 0.22 0.71
CA SER A 36 2.52 0.59 0.46
C SER A 36 1.88 -0.26 -0.63
N LEU A 37 2.65 -0.64 -1.66
CA LEU A 37 2.21 -1.56 -2.68
C LEU A 37 1.95 -2.94 -2.08
N GLN A 38 2.90 -3.49 -1.32
CA GLN A 38 2.77 -4.79 -0.65
C GLN A 38 1.51 -4.87 0.23
N ASP A 39 1.24 -3.84 1.03
CA ASP A 39 0.00 -3.74 1.81
C ASP A 39 -1.27 -3.74 0.96
N ALA A 40 -1.21 -3.12 -0.22
CA ALA A 40 -2.32 -3.13 -1.17
C ALA A 40 -2.51 -4.53 -1.77
N CYS A 41 -1.43 -5.25 -2.06
CA CYS A 41 -1.46 -6.66 -2.48
C CYS A 41 -2.18 -7.52 -1.43
N ILE A 42 -1.77 -7.40 -0.16
CA ILE A 42 -2.36 -8.15 0.96
C ILE A 42 -3.85 -7.82 1.08
N SER A 43 -4.22 -6.55 0.91
CA SER A 43 -5.62 -6.12 0.93
C SER A 43 -6.41 -6.74 -0.23
N ALA A 44 -5.81 -6.88 -1.42
CA ALA A 44 -6.41 -7.53 -2.58
C ALA A 44 -6.69 -9.02 -2.33
N LEU A 45 -5.76 -9.74 -1.69
CA LEU A 45 -5.93 -11.18 -1.37
C LEU A 45 -7.21 -11.45 -0.57
N SER A 46 -7.61 -10.52 0.30
CA SER A 46 -8.85 -10.63 1.07
C SER A 46 -10.06 -10.11 0.28
N ALA A 47 -9.94 -8.92 -0.33
CA ALA A 47 -11.04 -8.26 -1.03
C ALA A 47 -11.52 -9.05 -2.26
N TRP A 48 -10.61 -9.63 -3.04
CA TRP A 48 -10.93 -10.26 -4.31
C TRP A 48 -11.53 -11.67 -4.16
N LYS A 49 -11.57 -12.23 -2.95
CA LYS A 49 -12.40 -13.42 -2.65
C LYS A 49 -13.88 -13.18 -2.94
N LYS A 50 -14.31 -11.92 -2.96
CA LYS A 50 -15.68 -11.49 -3.28
C LYS A 50 -15.85 -11.09 -4.75
N GLY A 51 -14.79 -11.18 -5.56
CA GLY A 51 -14.76 -10.76 -6.96
C GLY A 51 -13.61 -9.80 -7.26
N ILE A 52 -13.02 -9.96 -8.44
CA ILE A 52 -11.94 -9.10 -8.94
C ILE A 52 -12.56 -7.84 -9.56
N PRO A 53 -12.07 -6.63 -9.23
CA PRO A 53 -12.57 -5.40 -9.83
C PRO A 53 -12.25 -5.33 -11.32
N ASN A 54 -13.12 -4.68 -12.11
CA ASN A 54 -12.94 -4.51 -13.57
C ASN A 54 -11.61 -3.82 -13.95
N LYS A 55 -11.02 -3.04 -13.05
CA LYS A 55 -9.72 -2.36 -13.22
C LYS A 55 -8.79 -2.64 -12.04
N PRO A 56 -8.15 -3.83 -11.99
CA PRO A 56 -7.31 -4.23 -10.85
C PRO A 56 -6.14 -3.30 -10.57
N ALA A 57 -5.40 -2.87 -11.60
CA ALA A 57 -4.26 -1.96 -11.45
C ALA A 57 -4.66 -0.60 -10.85
N ALA A 58 -5.79 -0.04 -11.28
CA ALA A 58 -6.33 1.22 -10.76
C ALA A 58 -6.76 1.08 -9.28
N TRP A 59 -7.35 -0.08 -8.94
CA TRP A 59 -7.69 -0.40 -7.56
C TRP A 59 -6.45 -0.52 -6.69
N LEU A 60 -5.42 -1.25 -7.15
CA LEU A 60 -4.15 -1.40 -6.43
C LEU A 60 -3.45 -0.05 -6.22
N THR A 61 -3.36 0.77 -7.26
CA THR A 61 -2.76 2.11 -7.18
C THR A 61 -3.48 2.97 -6.14
N THR A 62 -4.81 2.96 -6.14
CA THR A 62 -5.61 3.75 -5.20
C THR A 62 -5.44 3.27 -3.77
N THR A 63 -5.49 1.94 -3.56
CA THR A 63 -5.29 1.33 -2.25
C THR A 63 -3.89 1.63 -1.73
N ALA A 64 -2.85 1.46 -2.54
CA ALA A 64 -1.46 1.72 -2.16
C ALA A 64 -1.23 3.19 -1.80
N ARG A 65 -1.80 4.16 -2.54
CA ARG A 65 -1.73 5.58 -2.17
C ARG A 65 -2.33 5.86 -0.80
N ARG A 66 -3.47 5.25 -0.48
CA ARG A 66 -4.09 5.36 0.86
C ARG A 66 -3.17 4.79 1.93
N LYS A 67 -2.59 3.60 1.69
CA LYS A 67 -1.62 2.96 2.61
C LYS A 67 -0.39 3.83 2.85
N ALA A 68 0.13 4.51 1.82
CA ALA A 68 1.24 5.44 1.95
C ALA A 68 0.88 6.64 2.86
N ILE A 69 -0.30 7.24 2.64
CA ILE A 69 -0.81 8.33 3.48
C ILE A 69 -0.95 7.87 4.92
N ASP A 70 -1.51 6.68 5.15
CA ASP A 70 -1.71 6.14 6.49
C ASP A 70 -0.38 5.85 7.21
N ARG A 71 0.64 5.36 6.49
CA ARG A 71 2.01 5.21 7.02
C ARG A 71 2.58 6.55 7.47
N VAL A 72 2.53 7.57 6.62
CA VAL A 72 3.03 8.92 6.94
C VAL A 72 2.29 9.51 8.15
N ARG A 73 0.97 9.35 8.21
CA ARG A 73 0.15 9.80 9.35
C ARG A 73 0.54 9.08 10.64
N ARG A 74 0.73 7.75 10.60
CA ARG A 74 1.16 6.96 11.77
C ARG A 74 2.54 7.39 12.25
N ALA A 75 3.51 7.58 11.36
CA ALA A 75 4.84 8.07 11.71
C ALA A 75 4.79 9.45 12.38
N LYS A 76 4.02 10.40 11.83
CA LYS A 76 3.83 11.73 12.43
C LYS A 76 3.14 11.68 13.80
N ASN A 77 2.20 10.77 14.00
CA ASN A 77 1.53 10.60 15.30
C ASN A 77 2.49 10.01 16.34
N LEU A 78 3.31 9.03 15.94
CA LEU A 78 4.32 8.43 16.81
C LEU A 78 5.37 9.46 17.26
N GLN A 79 5.85 10.28 16.33
CA GLN A 79 6.80 11.36 16.62
C GLN A 79 6.23 12.36 17.66
N ARG A 80 4.99 12.83 17.46
CA ARG A 80 4.31 13.71 18.42
C ARG A 80 4.19 13.10 19.81
N LYS A 81 3.93 11.79 19.90
CA LYS A 81 3.84 11.08 21.18
C LYS A 81 5.20 10.96 21.87
N TYR A 82 6.28 10.78 21.12
CA TYR A 82 7.63 10.79 21.69
C TYR A 82 8.03 12.18 22.20
N GLU A 83 7.67 13.23 21.47
CA GLU A 83 7.90 14.63 21.89
C GLU A 83 7.16 14.96 23.20
N SER A 84 5.91 14.52 23.35
CA SER A 84 5.16 14.75 24.60
C SER A 84 5.77 14.01 25.79
N ILE A 85 6.15 12.74 25.61
CA ILE A 85 6.80 11.96 26.67
C ILE A 85 8.13 12.60 27.06
N GLY A 86 8.91 13.08 26.09
CA GLY A 86 10.18 13.75 26.36
C GLY A 86 10.01 15.08 27.12
N HIS A 87 8.89 15.77 26.91
CA HIS A 87 8.53 16.96 27.67
C HIS A 87 8.12 16.61 29.11
N ASP A 88 7.33 15.55 29.31
CA ASP A 88 6.83 15.13 30.63
C ASP A 88 7.94 14.54 31.53
N LEU A 89 9.08 14.13 30.95
CA LEU A 89 10.22 13.58 31.67
C LEU A 89 11.30 14.62 32.05
N ARG A 90 11.10 15.90 31.73
CA ARG A 90 12.03 16.99 32.02
C ARG A 90 11.58 17.80 33.22
#